data_AF-A0A830E8A5-F1
#
_entry.id   AF-A0A830E8A5-F1
#
_cell.length_a   1.000
_cell.length_b   1.000
_cell.length_c   1.000
_cell.angle_alpha   90.00
_cell.angle_beta   90.00
_cell.angle_gamma   90.00
#
_symmetry.space_group_name_H-M   'P 1'
#
loop_
_entity.id
_entity.type
_entity.pdbx_description
1 polymer ?
#
loop_
_entity_poly.entity_id
_entity_poly.type
_entity_poly.pdbx_seq_one_letter_code
_entity_poly.pdbx_strand_id
1 'polypeptide(L)'
;MEPMDLIRVERIAWATVFAAVVGLVVAFALIPDGVGVPRPVVAAVVFAVVGPVAVRLARNAASSSTAFGDQTIQYVVFFIVAAGGQAGLSALGYEGVGPRLAAFAAGWLAATRAKRLNPRRGEQPV
;
A
#
# COMPACT_ATOMS: atom_id res chain seq x y z
N MET A 1 11.93 -23.76 -2.32
CA MET A 1 11.22 -22.83 -1.42
C MET A 1 9.75 -23.18 -1.55
N GLU A 2 9.08 -23.56 -0.45
CA GLU A 2 7.70 -24.06 -0.52
C GLU A 2 6.72 -22.94 -0.92
N PRO A 3 5.58 -23.22 -1.57
CA PRO A 3 4.61 -22.20 -1.96
C PRO A 3 4.09 -21.36 -0.77
N MET A 4 4.02 -21.95 0.42
CA MET A 4 3.68 -21.22 1.66
C MET A 4 4.75 -20.21 2.09
N ASP A 5 6.04 -20.46 1.81
CA ASP A 5 7.14 -19.56 2.15
C ASP A 5 7.11 -18.31 1.26
N LEU A 6 6.83 -18.49 -0.04
CA LEU A 6 6.73 -17.38 -1.01
C LEU A 6 5.61 -16.40 -0.65
N ILE A 7 4.43 -16.91 -0.26
CA ILE A 7 3.29 -16.08 0.18
C ILE A 7 3.64 -15.34 1.48
N ARG A 8 4.36 -15.98 2.40
CA ARG A 8 4.79 -15.35 3.66
C ARG A 8 5.79 -14.22 3.40
N VAL A 9 6.78 -14.43 2.53
CA VAL A 9 7.76 -13.41 2.15
C VAL A 9 7.08 -12.24 1.45
N GLU A 10 6.20 -12.50 0.48
CA GLU A 10 5.43 -11.47 -0.23
C GLU A 10 4.62 -10.61 0.76
N ARG A 11 3.95 -11.24 1.72
CA ARG A 11 3.16 -10.56 2.76
C ARG A 11 4.01 -9.65 3.63
N ILE A 12 5.16 -10.12 4.08
CA ILE A 12 6.07 -9.33 4.93
C ILE A 12 6.64 -8.16 4.13
N ALA A 13 7.06 -8.40 2.89
CA ALA A 13 7.57 -7.36 2.01
C ALA A 13 6.53 -6.25 1.80
N TRP A 14 5.30 -6.62 1.42
CA TRP A 14 4.24 -5.65 1.18
C TRP A 14 3.69 -4.98 2.44
N ALA A 15 3.65 -5.67 3.59
CA ALA A 15 3.33 -5.04 4.87
C ALA A 15 4.36 -3.94 5.22
N THR A 16 5.63 -4.19 4.93
CA THR A 16 6.71 -3.21 5.11
C THR A 16 6.52 -2.02 4.17
N VAL A 17 6.26 -2.26 2.88
CA VAL A 17 5.99 -1.20 1.91
C VAL A 17 4.75 -0.38 2.30
N PHE A 18 3.66 -1.03 2.70
CA PHE A 18 2.44 -0.36 3.15
C PHE A 18 2.72 0.56 4.34
N ALA A 19 3.46 0.09 5.36
CA ALA A 19 3.83 0.91 6.49
C ALA A 19 4.67 2.13 6.08
N ALA A 20 5.57 1.97 5.10
CA ALA A 20 6.40 3.08 4.61
C ALA A 20 5.55 4.14 3.91
N VAL A 21 4.57 3.74 3.10
CA VAL A 21 3.63 4.65 2.45
C VAL A 21 2.78 5.40 3.47
N VAL A 22 2.25 4.70 4.48
CA VAL A 22 1.50 5.35 5.57
C VAL A 22 2.38 6.39 6.26
N GLY A 23 3.64 6.06 6.55
CA GLY A 23 4.61 7.01 7.10
C GLY A 23 4.79 8.26 6.24
N LEU A 24 4.96 8.09 4.93
CA LEU A 24 5.06 9.21 3.99
C LEU A 24 3.78 10.04 3.91
N VAL A 25 2.60 9.41 3.83
CA VAL A 25 1.33 10.12 3.78
C VAL A 25 1.13 10.95 5.05
N VAL A 26 1.38 10.38 6.23
CA VAL A 26 1.28 11.12 7.49
C VAL A 26 2.26 12.28 7.51
N ALA A 27 3.52 12.05 7.16
CA ALA A 27 4.56 13.07 7.20
C ALA A 27 4.36 14.22 6.21
N PHE A 28 3.85 13.95 5.01
CA PHE A 28 3.79 14.94 3.93
C PHE A 28 2.37 15.49 3.66
N ALA A 29 1.32 14.78 4.06
CA ALA A 29 -0.05 15.25 3.92
C ALA A 29 -0.63 15.86 5.20
N LEU A 30 -0.18 15.41 6.38
CA LEU A 30 -0.79 15.83 7.66
C LEU A 30 0.08 16.78 8.46
N ILE A 31 1.37 16.94 8.13
CA ILE A 31 2.26 17.88 8.82
C ILE A 31 2.35 19.18 8.03
N PRO A 32 1.81 20.29 8.58
CA PRO A 32 1.95 21.62 8.01
C PRO A 32 3.42 22.00 7.82
N ASP A 33 3.71 22.81 6.81
CA ASP A 33 5.03 23.43 6.69
C ASP A 33 5.30 24.34 7.91
N GLY A 34 6.51 24.27 8.48
CA GLY A 34 6.92 25.14 9.59
C GLY A 34 6.83 24.54 11.02
N VAL A 35 6.48 23.27 11.18
CA VAL A 35 6.35 22.59 12.50
C VAL A 35 7.71 22.34 13.19
N GLY A 36 8.83 22.76 12.60
CA GLY A 36 10.19 22.60 13.14
C GLY A 36 10.70 21.14 13.18
N VAL A 37 9.83 20.16 12.94
CA VAL A 37 10.16 18.74 12.84
C VAL A 37 10.34 18.36 11.37
N PRO A 38 11.49 17.78 10.97
CA PRO A 38 11.68 17.32 9.61
C PRO A 38 10.69 16.20 9.26
N ARG A 39 9.94 16.36 8.16
CA ARG A 39 9.00 15.36 7.64
C ARG A 39 9.59 13.93 7.54
N PRO A 40 10.85 13.73 7.10
CA PRO A 40 11.45 12.39 7.08
C PRO A 40 11.52 11.72 8.45
N VAL A 41 11.73 12.49 9.52
CA VAL A 41 11.78 11.97 10.90
C VAL A 41 10.40 11.45 11.31
N VAL A 42 9.33 12.18 10.98
CA VAL A 42 7.98 11.72 11.32
C VAL A 42 7.58 10.51 10.47
N ALA A 43 7.97 10.47 9.20
CA ALA A 43 7.76 9.28 8.37
C ALA A 43 8.43 8.05 8.98
N ALA A 44 9.67 8.19 9.47
CA ALA A 44 10.42 7.12 10.14
C ALA A 44 9.75 6.68 11.45
N VAL A 45 9.25 7.60 12.27
CA VAL A 45 8.55 7.28 13.52
C VAL A 45 7.24 6.55 13.24
N VAL A 46 6.43 7.05 12.32
CA VAL A 46 5.17 6.38 11.92
C VAL A 46 5.45 5.00 11.34
N PHE A 47 6.48 4.87 10.51
CA PHE A 47 6.92 3.58 9.99
C PHE A 47 7.32 2.61 11.12
N ALA A 48 8.10 3.08 12.10
CA ALA A 48 8.53 2.25 13.23
C ALA A 48 7.37 1.76 14.10
N VAL A 49 6.25 2.49 14.14
CA VAL A 49 5.03 2.08 14.88
C VAL A 49 4.13 1.18 14.02
N VAL A 50 3.86 1.58 12.78
CA VAL A 50 2.92 0.89 11.88
C VAL A 50 3.53 -0.39 11.31
N GLY A 51 4.84 -0.40 11.05
CA GLY A 51 5.57 -1.53 10.47
C GLY A 51 5.42 -2.83 11.27
N PRO A 52 5.74 -2.85 12.57
CA PRO A 52 5.56 -4.04 13.41
C PRO A 52 4.12 -4.55 13.46
N VAL A 53 3.15 -3.63 13.50
CA VAL A 53 1.71 -3.97 13.51
C VAL A 53 1.29 -4.58 12.17
N ALA A 54 1.68 -3.96 11.06
CA ALA A 54 1.39 -4.45 9.72
C ALA A 54 2.02 -5.84 9.48
N VAL A 55 3.27 -6.05 9.91
CA VAL A 55 3.95 -7.35 9.82
C VAL A 55 3.26 -8.40 10.69
N ARG A 56 2.84 -8.06 11.91
CA ARG A 56 2.13 -8.98 12.80
C ARG A 56 0.77 -9.38 12.24
N LEU A 57 0.01 -8.44 11.71
CA LEU A 57 -1.26 -8.70 11.04
C LEU A 57 -1.09 -9.55 9.78
N ALA A 58 -0.06 -9.26 8.98
CA ALA A 58 0.23 -10.01 7.75
C ALA A 58 0.59 -11.48 8.03
N ARG A 59 1.29 -11.75 9.14
CA ARG A 59 1.61 -13.11 9.60
C ARG A 59 0.37 -13.89 10.07
N ASN A 60 -0.59 -13.22 10.70
CA ASN A 60 -1.78 -13.86 11.27
C ASN A 60 -2.93 -14.05 10.27
N ALA A 61 -2.92 -13.35 9.14
CA ALA A 61 -4.00 -13.40 8.15
C ALA A 61 -3.93 -14.62 7.20
N ALA A 62 -3.50 -15.78 7.69
CA ALA A 62 -3.36 -17.01 6.91
C ALA A 62 -4.75 -17.52 6.47
N SER A 63 -5.20 -17.13 5.28
CA SER A 63 -6.32 -17.79 4.59
C SER A 63 -5.76 -18.69 3.50
N SER A 64 -6.26 -19.93 3.46
CA SER A 64 -5.91 -20.98 2.50
C SER A 64 -6.22 -20.64 1.04
N SER A 65 -6.90 -19.52 0.77
CA SER A 65 -7.32 -19.06 -0.56
C SER A 65 -6.43 -17.98 -1.19
N THR A 66 -5.28 -17.65 -0.59
CA THR A 66 -4.41 -16.59 -1.11
C THR A 66 -3.37 -17.17 -2.08
N ALA A 67 -3.39 -16.74 -3.35
CA ALA A 67 -2.36 -17.12 -4.31
C ALA A 67 -1.16 -16.16 -4.25
N PHE A 68 0.04 -16.68 -4.52
CA PHE A 68 1.24 -15.87 -4.68
C PHE A 68 1.07 -14.87 -5.83
N GLY A 69 1.40 -13.59 -5.60
CA GLY A 69 1.22 -12.49 -6.53
C GLY A 69 -0.08 -11.70 -6.36
N ASP A 70 -1.06 -12.19 -5.59
CA ASP A 70 -2.32 -11.46 -5.34
C ASP A 70 -2.07 -10.12 -4.66
N GLN A 71 -1.14 -10.10 -3.70
CA GLN A 71 -0.80 -8.91 -2.93
C GLN A 71 0.05 -7.95 -3.76
N THR A 72 0.97 -8.48 -4.56
CA THR A 72 1.75 -7.70 -5.53
C THR A 72 0.86 -6.97 -6.51
N ILE A 73 -0.08 -7.66 -7.16
CA ILE A 73 -1.00 -7.02 -8.12
C ILE A 73 -1.90 -6.00 -7.44
N GLN A 74 -2.40 -6.31 -6.24
CA GLN A 74 -3.18 -5.37 -5.44
C GLN A 74 -2.42 -4.06 -5.20
N TYR A 75 -1.17 -4.13 -4.74
CA TYR A 75 -0.39 -2.93 -4.44
C TYR A 75 0.11 -2.21 -5.68
N VAL A 76 0.54 -2.91 -6.72
CA VAL A 76 0.92 -2.28 -7.99
C VAL A 76 -0.24 -1.46 -8.56
N VAL A 77 -1.45 -2.03 -8.60
CA VAL A 77 -2.64 -1.29 -9.06
C VAL A 77 -2.96 -0.13 -8.13
N PHE A 78 -2.85 -0.33 -6.80
CA PHE A 78 -3.01 0.76 -5.84
C PHE A 78 -2.09 1.94 -6.17
N PHE A 79 -0.79 1.70 -6.34
CA PHE A 79 0.19 2.76 -6.59
C PHE A 79 -0.03 3.44 -7.93
N ILE A 80 -0.30 2.68 -8.99
CA ILE A 80 -0.55 3.24 -10.32
C ILE A 80 -1.76 4.19 -10.28
N VAL A 81 -2.87 3.75 -9.66
CA VAL A 81 -4.10 4.54 -9.61
C VAL A 81 -3.97 5.72 -8.65
N ALA A 82 -3.35 5.53 -7.48
CA ALA A 82 -3.16 6.61 -6.51
C ALA A 82 -2.18 7.67 -7.03
N ALA A 83 -1.03 7.26 -7.58
CA ALA A 83 -0.04 8.19 -8.13
C ALA A 83 -0.55 8.86 -9.41
N GLY A 84 -1.17 8.09 -10.32
CA GLY A 84 -1.74 8.61 -11.55
C GLY A 84 -2.92 9.55 -11.29
N GLY A 85 -3.80 9.20 -10.36
CA GLY A 85 -4.90 10.05 -9.92
C GLY A 85 -4.40 11.34 -9.27
N GLN A 86 -3.38 11.27 -8.43
CA GLN A 86 -2.77 12.45 -7.82
C GLN A 86 -2.09 13.35 -8.86
N ALA A 87 -1.31 12.78 -9.79
CA ALA A 87 -0.68 13.54 -10.86
C ALA A 87 -1.71 14.20 -11.79
N GLY A 88 -2.79 13.48 -12.12
CA GLY A 88 -3.89 14.02 -12.91
C GLY A 88 -4.64 15.16 -12.20
N LEU A 89 -4.94 14.99 -10.91
CA LEU A 89 -5.57 16.05 -10.11
C LEU A 89 -4.67 17.29 -9.97
N SER A 90 -3.37 17.09 -9.73
CA SER A 90 -2.41 18.19 -9.68
C SER A 90 -2.27 18.91 -11.03
N ALA A 91 -2.29 18.19 -12.15
CA ALA A 91 -2.27 18.79 -13.49
C ALA A 91 -3.53 19.65 -13.78
N LEU A 92 -4.65 19.34 -13.13
CA LEU A 92 -5.90 20.10 -13.20
C LEU A 92 -5.97 21.24 -12.18
N GLY A 93 -4.90 21.48 -11.41
CA GLY A 93 -4.86 22.51 -10.37
C GLY A 93 -5.52 22.12 -9.04
N TYR A 94 -5.95 20.87 -8.88
CA TYR A 94 -6.47 20.36 -7.62
C TYR A 94 -5.33 19.95 -6.70
N GLU A 95 -4.92 20.88 -5.84
CA GLU A 95 -3.90 20.67 -4.83
C GLU A 95 -4.50 20.57 -3.42
N GLY A 96 -3.71 20.06 -2.47
CA GLY A 96 -4.10 19.93 -1.07
C GLY A 96 -4.55 18.53 -0.66
N VAL A 97 -5.04 18.42 0.58
CA VAL A 97 -5.30 17.14 1.26
C VAL A 97 -6.51 16.41 0.68
N GLY A 98 -7.58 17.13 0.32
CA GLY A 98 -8.80 16.54 -0.24
C GLY A 98 -8.56 15.72 -1.52
N PRO A 99 -7.95 16.30 -2.57
CA PRO A 99 -7.59 15.60 -3.80
C PRO A 99 -6.66 14.40 -3.56
N ARG A 100 -5.67 14.53 -2.66
CA ARG A 100 -4.77 13.44 -2.25
C ARG A 100 -5.50 12.27 -1.63
N LEU A 101 -6.46 12.53 -0.74
CA LEU A 101 -7.29 11.50 -0.14
C LEU A 101 -8.23 10.84 -1.15
N ALA A 102 -8.78 11.61 -2.09
CA ALA A 102 -9.62 11.08 -3.16
C ALA A 102 -8.84 10.13 -4.08
N ALA A 103 -7.63 10.52 -4.51
CA ALA A 103 -6.75 9.66 -5.32
C ALA A 103 -6.35 8.39 -4.56
N PHE A 104 -6.04 8.51 -3.26
CA PHE A 104 -5.74 7.38 -2.40
C PHE A 104 -6.93 6.41 -2.29
N ALA A 105 -8.13 6.93 -2.01
CA ALA A 105 -9.34 6.12 -1.89
C ALA A 105 -9.69 5.42 -3.21
N ALA A 106 -9.58 6.12 -4.34
CA ALA A 106 -9.75 5.54 -5.67
C ALA A 106 -8.74 4.41 -5.93
N GLY A 107 -7.46 4.63 -5.58
CA GLY A 107 -6.42 3.61 -5.65
C GLY A 107 -6.75 2.39 -4.80
N TRP A 108 -7.25 2.59 -3.58
CA TRP A 108 -7.63 1.51 -2.68
C TRP A 108 -8.80 0.69 -3.24
N LEU A 109 -9.83 1.34 -3.77
CA LEU A 109 -10.96 0.66 -4.41
C LEU A 109 -10.52 -0.16 -5.63
N ALA A 110 -9.64 0.38 -6.48
CA ALA A 110 -9.09 -0.35 -7.61
C ALA A 110 -8.28 -1.57 -7.16
N ALA A 111 -7.43 -1.40 -6.13
CA ALA A 111 -6.60 -2.45 -5.56
C ALA A 111 -7.43 -3.62 -5.01
N THR A 112 -8.54 -3.36 -4.32
CA THR A 112 -9.40 -4.43 -3.78
C THR A 112 -9.98 -5.33 -4.88
N ARG A 113 -10.18 -4.82 -6.09
CA ARG A 113 -10.66 -5.59 -7.26
C ARG A 113 -9.52 -6.21 -8.07
N ALA A 114 -8.32 -5.66 -7.98
CA ALA A 114 -7.16 -6.05 -8.79
C ALA A 114 -6.68 -7.48 -8.56
N LYS A 115 -6.97 -8.10 -7.40
CA LYS A 115 -6.61 -9.50 -7.12
C LYS A 115 -7.14 -10.49 -8.17
N ARG A 116 -8.24 -10.14 -8.84
CA ARG A 116 -8.83 -10.95 -9.92
C ARG A 116 -7.99 -10.97 -11.20
N LEU A 117 -7.03 -10.05 -11.33
CA LEU A 117 -6.14 -9.95 -12.48
C LEU A 117 -4.90 -10.86 -12.35
N ASN A 118 -4.76 -11.61 -11.25
CA ASN A 118 -3.64 -12.52 -11.08
C ASN A 118 -3.74 -13.69 -12.08
N PRO A 119 -2.83 -13.80 -13.06
CA PRO A 119 -2.87 -14.86 -14.07
C PRO A 119 -2.77 -16.25 -13.44
N ARG A 120 -2.03 -16.35 -12.32
CA ARG A 120 -1.78 -17.60 -11.59
C ARG A 120 -3.01 -18.18 -10.90
N ARG A 121 -4.10 -17.43 -10.77
CA ARG A 121 -5.38 -17.96 -10.27
C ARG A 121 -6.07 -18.89 -11.27
N GLY A 122 -5.79 -18.76 -12.57
CA GLY A 122 -6.30 -19.66 -13.60
C GLY A 122 -5.48 -20.95 -13.77
N GLU A 123 -4.27 -21.00 -13.21
CA GLU A 123 -3.31 -22.11 -13.36
C GLU A 123 -3.31 -23.07 -12.17
N GLN A 124 -3.99 -22.73 -11.06
CA GLN A 124 -4.13 -23.64 -9.92
C GLN A 124 -5.24 -24.66 -10.22
N PRO A 125 -4.93 -25.97 -10.28
CA PRO A 125 -5.95 -27.00 -10.47
C PRO A 125 -6.91 -26.98 -9.29
N VAL A 126 -8.21 -27.04 -9.60
CA VAL A 126 -9.33 -27.14 -8.66
C VAL A 126 -9.27 -28.47 -7.93
#